data_AF-A0A9P9DA91-F1
#
_entry.id   AF-A0A9P9DA91-F1
#
_cell.length_a   1.000
_cell.length_b   1.000
_cell.length_c   1.000
_cell.angle_alpha   90.00
_cell.angle_beta   90.00
_cell.angle_gamma   90.00
#
_symmetry.space_group_name_H-M   'P 1'
#
loop_
_entity.id
_entity.type
_entity.pdbx_description
1 polymer ?
#
loop_
_entity_poly.entity_id
_entity_poly.type
_entity_poly.pdbx_seq_one_letter_code
_entity_poly.pdbx_strand_id
1 'polypeptide(L)' 'MPDNDIRLLALDGAESAAFSLMILHNLMSTIDPDSPPMPCDYFDMICSTSTGA' A
#
# COMPACT_ATOMS: atom_id res chain seq x y z
N MET A 1 -14.45 -13.60 -17.55
CA MET A 1 -14.11 -12.98 -16.25
C MET A 1 -12.83 -12.22 -16.52
N PRO A 2 -12.82 -10.88 -16.48
CA PRO A 2 -11.59 -10.15 -16.81
C PRO A 2 -10.51 -10.54 -15.79
N ASP A 3 -9.28 -10.69 -16.29
CA ASP A 3 -8.04 -10.95 -15.56
C ASP A 3 -8.05 -10.38 -14.14
N ASN A 4 -8.32 -11.25 -13.16
CA ASN A 4 -8.44 -10.87 -11.77
C ASN A 4 -7.06 -10.99 -11.09
N ASP A 5 -6.09 -10.23 -11.61
CA ASP A 5 -4.76 -10.13 -11.04
C ASP A 5 -4.86 -9.52 -9.65
N ILE A 6 -4.60 -10.33 -8.62
CA ILE A 6 -4.68 -9.91 -7.22
C ILE A 6 -3.52 -8.94 -6.95
N ARG A 7 -3.84 -7.71 -6.54
CA ARG A 7 -2.83 -6.69 -6.22
C ARG A 7 -2.55 -6.70 -4.72
N LEU A 8 -1.51 -7.45 -4.34
CA LEU A 8 -1.06 -7.60 -2.95
C LEU A 8 0.04 -6.60 -2.63
N LEU A 9 -0.10 -5.86 -1.53
CA LEU A 9 0.97 -5.07 -0.95
C LEU A 9 1.43 -5.73 0.37
N ALA A 10 2.66 -6.24 0.38
CA ALA A 10 3.28 -6.79 1.59
C ALA A 10 4.35 -5.81 2.11
N LEU A 11 4.20 -5.40 3.37
CA LEU A 11 5.15 -4.56 4.09
C LEU A 11 5.92 -5.45 5.07
N ASP A 12 7.19 -5.69 4.80
CA ASP A 12 8.11 -6.46 5.65
C ASP A 12 9.08 -5.49 6.36
N GLY A 13 9.22 -5.63 7.68
CA GLY A 13 10.09 -4.79 8.52
C GLY A 13 9.37 -4.10 9.69
N ALA A 14 9.56 -4.66 10.89
CA ALA A 14 8.94 -4.20 12.14
C ALA A 14 9.36 -2.78 12.60
N GLU A 15 10.45 -2.24 12.07
CA GLU A 15 11.05 -0.96 12.52
C GLU A 15 11.00 0.17 11.48
N SER A 16 10.52 -0.13 10.27
CA SER A 16 10.48 0.81 9.15
C SER A 16 9.08 0.93 8.51
N ALA A 17 8.02 0.46 9.20
CA ALA A 17 6.65 0.62 8.73
C ALA A 17 6.29 2.08 8.40
N ALA A 18 6.91 3.06 9.09
CA ALA A 18 6.78 4.48 8.78
C ALA A 18 7.34 4.86 7.40
N PHE A 19 8.49 4.30 6.98
CA PHE A 19 9.05 4.54 5.65
C PHE A 19 8.18 3.88 4.57
N SER A 20 7.65 2.69 4.84
CA SER A 20 6.70 2.02 3.94
C SER A 20 5.43 2.84 3.74
N LEU A 21 4.89 3.44 4.80
CA LEU A 21 3.73 4.35 4.69
C LEU A 21 4.08 5.65 3.94
N MET A 22 5.28 6.21 4.13
CA MET A 22 5.75 7.37 3.36
C MET A 22 5.86 7.05 1.87
N ILE A 23 6.40 5.88 1.52
CA ILE A 23 6.49 5.44 0.12
C ILE A 23 5.10 5.21 -0.45
N LEU A 24 4.19 4.59 0.30
CA LEU A 24 2.80 4.37 -0.13
C LEU A 24 2.07 5.69 -0.38
N HIS A 25 2.21 6.67 0.52
CA HIS A 25 1.66 8.00 0.34
C HIS A 25 2.24 8.67 -0.92
N ASN A 26 3.57 8.64 -1.08
CA ASN A 26 4.22 9.20 -2.26
C ASN A 26 3.77 8.50 -3.56
N LEU A 27 3.54 7.19 -3.53
CA LEU A 27 3.01 6.41 -4.64
C LEU A 27 1.60 6.91 -5.01
N MET A 28 0.69 7.04 -4.04
CA MET A 28 -0.67 7.54 -4.30
C MET A 28 -0.65 8.97 -4.86
N SER A 29 0.19 9.85 -4.31
CA SER A 29 0.38 11.22 -4.84
C SER A 29 1.02 11.26 -6.23
N THR A 30 1.77 10.22 -6.63
CA THR A 30 2.31 10.11 -7.99
C THR A 30 1.25 9.64 -8.98
N ILE A 31 0.29 8.82 -8.53
CA ILE A 31 -0.83 8.34 -9.35
C ILE A 31 -1.78 9.50 -9.66
N ASP A 32 -2.19 10.26 -8.63
CA ASP A 32 -2.97 11.47 -8.79
C ASP A 32 -2.52 12.51 -7.73
N PRO A 33 -1.85 13.59 -8.14
CA PRO A 33 -1.39 14.61 -7.20
C PRO A 33 -2.51 15.54 -6.71
N ASP A 34 -3.60 15.69 -7.48
CA ASP A 34 -4.71 16.59 -7.16
C ASP A 34 -5.76 15.88 -6.28
N SER A 35 -5.93 14.57 -6.49
CA SER A 35 -6.82 13.72 -5.70
C SER A 35 -6.22 12.33 -5.49
N PRO A 36 -5.23 12.18 -4.59
CA PRO A 36 -4.56 10.90 -4.37
C PRO A 36 -5.58 9.83 -3.97
N PRO A 37 -5.63 8.70 -4.70
CA PRO A 37 -6.58 7.63 -4.41
C PRO A 37 -6.21 6.93 -3.10
N MET A 38 -7.19 6.27 -2.48
CA MET A 38 -6.90 5.46 -1.31
C MET A 38 -6.13 4.21 -1.75
N PRO A 39 -5.11 3.76 -1.01
CA PRO A 39 -4.41 2.51 -1.31
C PRO A 39 -5.35 1.31 -1.46
N CYS A 40 -6.45 1.31 -0.70
CA CYS A 40 -7.49 0.29 -0.74
C CYS A 40 -8.30 0.27 -2.06
N ASP A 41 -8.26 1.33 -2.87
CA ASP A 41 -8.87 1.36 -4.20
C ASP A 41 -8.02 0.60 -5.24
N TYR A 42 -6.73 0.37 -4.92
CA TYR A 42 -5.75 -0.26 -5.81
C TYR A 42 -5.28 -1.63 -5.33
N PHE A 43 -5.12 -1.81 -4.03
CA PHE A 43 -4.62 -3.06 -3.43
C PHE A 43 -5.77 -3.81 -2.78
N ASP A 44 -6.00 -5.04 -3.24
CA ASP A 44 -7.05 -5.92 -2.70
C ASP A 44 -6.72 -6.41 -1.29
N MET A 45 -5.42 -6.43 -0.94
CA MET A 45 -4.96 -6.80 0.39
C MET A 45 -3.64 -6.10 0.72
N ILE A 46 -3.60 -5.48 1.90
CA ILE A 46 -2.41 -4.87 2.47
C ILE A 46 -2.03 -5.67 3.72
N CYS A 47 -0.90 -6.36 3.65
CA CYS A 47 -0.37 -7.18 4.73
C CYS A 47 0.87 -6.51 5.31
N SER A 48 0.95 -6.38 6.63
CA SER A 48 2.16 -6.00 7.33
C SER A 48 2.50 -7.09 8.33
N THR A 49 3.75 -7.52 8.38
CA THR A 49 4.24 -8.35 9.49
C THR A 49 4.53 -7.42 10.66
N SER A 50 3.50 -7.07 11.43
CA SER A 50 3.72 -6.49 12.74
C SER A 50 4.18 -7.61 13.67
N THR A 51 5.35 -7.44 14.30
CA THR A 51 5.39 -7.83 15.71
C THR A 51 4.38 -6.90 16.38
N GLY A 52 3.33 -7.47 16.96
CA GLY A 52 2.19 -6.73 17.49
C GLY A 52 2.58 -5.62 18.47
N ALA A 53 1.62 -4.73 18.67
CA ALA A 53 1.56 -3.77 19.77
C ALA A 53 1.94 -4.38 21.14
#